data_AF-A0A820K0R5-F1
#
_entry.id   AF-A0A820K0R5-F1
#
_cell.length_a   1.000
_cell.length_b   1.000
_cell.length_c   1.000
_cell.angle_alpha   90.00
_cell.angle_beta   90.00
_cell.angle_gamma   90.00
#
_symmetry.space_group_name_H-M   'P 1'
#
loop_
_entity.id
_entity.type
_entity.pdbx_description
1 polymer ?
#
loop_
_entity_poly.entity_id
_entity_poly.type
_entity_poly.pdbx_seq_one_letter_code
_entity_poly.pdbx_strand_id
1 'polypeptide(L)' 'LGDIGIRGSKQKGELTKLHIEHDNAMLSPNWFLDKVEVINMGTNETIGFPCNRWLGKRHDDHEIQRNLLPMKIS' A
#
# COMPACT_ATOMS: atom_id res chain seq x y z
N LEU A 1 0.01 19.48 -3.42
CA LEU A 1 -0.99 18.44 -3.71
C LEU A 1 -0.39 17.19 -3.10
N GLY A 2 -1.04 16.58 -2.12
CA GLY A 2 -0.40 15.54 -1.31
C GLY A 2 -0.12 14.31 -2.16
N ASP A 3 1.14 13.88 -2.19
CA ASP A 3 1.58 12.76 -3.00
C ASP A 3 1.41 11.43 -2.23
N ILE A 4 1.09 10.37 -2.98
CA ILE A 4 1.14 8.99 -2.50
C ILE A 4 2.49 8.39 -2.84
N GLY A 5 3.18 7.87 -1.83
CA GLY A 5 4.43 7.12 -1.98
C GLY A 5 4.15 5.62 -1.95
N ILE A 6 4.73 4.87 -2.90
CA ILE A 6 4.68 3.40 -2.92
C ILE A 6 6.09 2.85 -3.18
N ARG A 7 6.56 1.92 -2.34
CA ARG A 7 7.87 1.28 -2.46
C ARG A 7 7.76 -0.23 -2.26
N GLY A 8 8.24 -1.01 -3.21
CA GLY A 8 8.29 -2.48 -3.10
C GLY A 8 9.65 -3.00 -2.64
N SER A 9 9.67 -4.09 -1.88
CA SER A 9 10.89 -4.84 -1.55
C SER A 9 10.80 -6.24 -2.12
N LYS A 10 11.90 -6.71 -2.73
CA LYS A 10 11.99 -8.05 -3.32
C LYS A 10 12.99 -8.92 -2.58
N GLN A 11 12.70 -10.22 -2.48
CA GLN A 11 13.63 -11.24 -1.99
C GLN A 11 13.63 -12.41 -2.98
N LYS A 12 14.83 -12.86 -3.39
CA LYS A 12 14.99 -13.92 -4.41
C LYS A 12 14.17 -13.70 -5.70
N GLY A 13 13.97 -12.44 -6.08
CA GLY A 13 13.20 -12.05 -7.27
C GLY A 13 11.70 -11.86 -7.03
N GLU A 14 11.16 -12.33 -5.90
CA GLU A 14 9.74 -12.21 -5.57
C GLU A 14 9.46 -10.93 -4.77
N LEU A 15 8.32 -10.26 -5.05
CA LEU A 15 7.88 -9.10 -4.29
C LEU A 15 7.32 -9.57 -2.93
N THR A 16 8.02 -9.24 -1.84
CA THR A 16 7.72 -9.76 -0.49
C THR A 16 7.10 -8.73 0.44
N LYS A 17 7.21 -7.45 0.12
CA LYS A 17 6.66 -6.37 0.94
C LYS A 17 6.33 -5.15 0.09
N LEU A 18 5.28 -4.45 0.48
CA LEU A 18 4.93 -3.14 -0.08
C LEU A 18 4.83 -2.13 1.06
N HIS A 19 5.45 -0.97 0.88
CA HIS A 19 5.34 0.18 1.76
C HIS A 19 4.53 1.26 1.04
N ILE A 20 3.50 1.79 1.70
CA ILE A 20 2.64 2.85 1.19
C ILE A 20 2.54 3.98 2.21
N GLU A 21 2.63 5.23 1.77
CA GLU A 21 2.60 6.42 2.63
C GLU A 21 1.99 7.63 1.89
N HIS A 22 1.56 8.65 2.64
CA HIS A 22 1.24 9.97 2.10
C HIS A 22 1.76 11.07 3.05
N ASP A 23 1.89 12.29 2.54
CA ASP A 23 2.50 13.43 3.26
C ASP A 23 1.54 14.22 4.18
N ASN A 24 0.27 13.80 4.24
CA ASN A 24 -0.81 14.45 4.98
C ASN A 24 -1.07 15.93 4.60
N ALA A 25 -0.64 16.40 3.42
CA ALA A 25 -0.68 17.81 3.04
C ALA A 25 -2.03 18.31 2.48
N MET A 26 -2.99 17.42 2.25
CA MET A 26 -4.31 17.79 1.69
C MET A 26 -5.30 18.29 2.75
N LEU A 27 -6.36 18.99 2.33
CA LEU A 27 -7.42 19.48 3.20
C LEU A 27 -8.19 18.35 3.94
N SER A 28 -8.20 17.14 3.36
CA SER A 28 -8.79 15.94 3.94
C SER A 28 -7.89 14.73 3.64
N PRO A 29 -6.80 14.58 4.40
CA PRO A 29 -5.73 13.63 4.08
C PRO A 29 -5.98 12.22 4.65
N ASN A 30 -7.20 11.89 5.07
CA ASN A 30 -7.50 10.58 5.66
C ASN A 30 -8.06 9.65 4.58
N TRP A 31 -7.32 8.61 4.25
CA TRP A 31 -7.70 7.65 3.22
C TRP A 31 -7.94 6.28 3.83
N PHE A 32 -9.07 5.66 3.52
CA PHE A 32 -9.25 4.24 3.80
C PHE A 32 -8.64 3.42 2.67
N LEU A 33 -7.67 2.57 2.99
CA LEU A 33 -7.02 1.69 2.02
C LEU A 33 -7.53 0.26 2.20
N ASP A 34 -8.28 -0.25 1.22
CA ASP A 34 -8.72 -1.65 1.18
C ASP A 34 -7.53 -2.58 0.85
N LYS A 35 -6.97 -2.44 -0.35
CA LYS A 35 -5.82 -3.23 -0.82
C LYS A 35 -4.99 -2.47 -1.87
N VAL A 36 -3.78 -2.97 -2.13
CA VAL A 36 -2.98 -2.63 -3.31
C VAL A 36 -2.87 -3.88 -4.19
N GLU A 37 -3.06 -3.73 -5.50
CA GLU A 37 -2.83 -4.79 -6.48
C GLU A 37 -1.63 -4.44 -7.34
N VAL A 38 -0.67 -5.36 -7.43
CA VAL A 38 0.53 -5.22 -8.26
C VAL A 38 0.44 -6.21 -9.40
N ILE A 39 0.43 -5.69 -10.63
CA ILE A 39 0.41 -6.50 -11.85
C ILE A 39 1.83 -6.57 -12.41
N ASN A 40 2.33 -7.78 -12.61
CA ASN A 40 3.56 -8.00 -13.35
C ASN A 40 3.26 -7.90 -14.85
N MET A 41 3.66 -6.80 -15.49
CA MET A 41 3.41 -6.57 -16.92
C MET A 41 4.09 -7.59 -17.86
N GLY A 42 5.08 -8.35 -17.38
CA GLY A 42 5.74 -9.41 -18.15
C GLY A 42 5.04 -10.76 -18.06
N THR A 43 4.40 -11.08 -16.93
CA THR A 43 3.74 -12.38 -16.70
C THR A 43 2.22 -12.28 -16.62
N ASN A 44 1.66 -11.07 -16.58
CA ASN A 44 0.26 -10.76 -16.24
C ASN A 44 -0.22 -11.29 -14.88
N GLU A 45 0.68 -11.77 -14.02
CA GLU A 45 0.32 -12.20 -12.68
C GLU A 45 0.00 -11.00 -11.80
N THR A 46 -1.05 -11.12 -10.99
CA THR A 46 -1.48 -10.10 -10.05
C THR A 46 -1.22 -10.59 -8.63
N ILE A 47 -0.57 -9.74 -7.82
CA ILE A 47 -0.33 -9.99 -6.40
C ILE A 47 -1.12 -8.96 -5.58
N GLY A 48 -1.94 -9.44 -4.65
CA GLY A 48 -2.72 -8.60 -3.74
C GLY A 48 -1.94 -8.28 -2.46
N PHE A 49 -2.09 -7.05 -1.97
CA PHE A 49 -1.57 -6.59 -0.68
C PHE A 49 -2.73 -6.00 0.12
N PRO A 50 -3.49 -6.82 0.87
CA PRO A 50 -4.61 -6.34 1.66
C PRO A 50 -4.12 -5.41 2.79
N CYS A 51 -4.88 -4.36 3.05
CA CYS A 51 -4.60 -3.38 4.10
C CYS A 51 -5.78 -3.25 5.06
N ASN A 52 -6.98 -2.93 4.56
CA ASN A 52 -8.22 -2.70 5.33
C ASN A 52 -8.07 -1.74 6.52
N ARG A 53 -7.28 -0.67 6.36
CA ARG A 53 -6.99 0.29 7.44
C ARG A 53 -6.93 1.73 6.94
N TRP A 54 -7.09 2.66 7.87
CA TRP A 54 -6.99 4.09 7.57
C TRP A 54 -5.54 4.55 7.53
N LEU A 55 -5.18 5.30 6.49
CA LEU A 55 -3.99 6.15 6.45
C LEU A 55 -4.44 7.57 6.80
N GLY A 56 -4.21 8.00 8.04
CA GLY A 56 -4.69 9.33 8.44
C GLY A 56 -4.47 9.66 9.90
N LYS A 57 -4.02 10.89 10.19
CA LYS A 57 -3.75 11.38 11.55
C LYS A 57 -4.97 11.58 12.44
N ARG A 58 -6.19 11.34 11.93
CA ARG A 58 -7.45 11.48 12.68
C ARG A 58 -8.30 10.20 12.73
N HIS A 59 -7.78 9.09 12.22
CA HIS A 59 -8.50 7.81 12.17
C HIS A 59 -7.59 6.65 12.58
N ASP A 60 -8.22 5.55 13.03
CA ASP A 60 -7.56 4.28 13.37
C ASP A 60 -6.40 4.49 14.36
N ASP A 61 -5.17 4.15 13.98
CA ASP A 61 -3.97 4.25 14.80
C ASP A 61 -3.19 5.57 14.60
N HIS A 62 -3.77 6.53 13.88
CA HIS A 62 -3.13 7.80 13.54
C HIS A 62 -1.83 7.65 12.73
N GLU A 63 -1.69 6.54 11.99
CA GLU A 63 -0.58 6.32 11.08
C GLU A 63 -0.96 6.67 9.64
N ILE A 64 -0.02 7.28 8.91
CA ILE A 64 -0.19 7.72 7.51
C ILE A 64 0.52 6.78 6.53
N GLN A 65 1.07 5.68 7.04
CA GLN A 65 1.87 4.72 6.30
C GLN A 65 1.51 3.28 6.69
N ARG A 66 1.72 2.33 5.78
CA ARG A 66 1.53 0.89 6.04
C ARG A 66 2.62 0.06 5.37
N ASN A 67 2.94 -1.03 6.03
CA ASN A 67 3.78 -2.10 5.52
C ASN A 67 2.89 -3.32 5.28
N LEU A 68 2.73 -3.71 4.01
CA LEU A 68 1.82 -4.75 3.56
C LEU A 68 2.61 -5.97 3.09
N LEU A 69 2.05 -7.15 3.34
CA LEU A 69 2.59 -8.43 2.88
C LEU A 69 1.72 -8.96 1.75
N PRO A 70 2.31 -9.70 0.79
CA PRO A 70 1.56 -10.24 -0.32
C PRO A 70 0.63 -11.36 0.15
N MET A 71 -0.56 -11.38 -0.42
CA MET A 71 -1.47 -12.52 -0.42
C MET A 71 -1.54 -13.03 -1.86
N LYS A 72 -1.11 -14.27 -2.09
CA LYS A 72 -1.33 -14.93 -3.39
C LYS A 72 -2.84 -15.10 -3.55
N ILE A 73 -3.40 -14.42 -4.55
CA ILE A 73 -4.77 -14.66 -4.97
C ILE A 73 -4.69 -15.90 -5.86
N SER A 74 -5.20 -17.03 -5.35
CA SER A 74 -5.20 -18.33 -6.02
C SER A 74 -6.04 -18.34 -7.27
#